data_AF-A0A934X8E3-F1
#
_entry.id   AF-A0A934X8E3-F1
#
_cell.length_a   1.000
_cell.length_b   1.000
_cell.length_c   1.000
_cell.angle_alpha   90.00
_cell.angle_beta   90.00
_cell.angle_gamma   90.00
#
_symmetry.space_group_name_H-M   'P 1'
#
loop_
_entity.id
_entity.type
_entity.pdbx_description
1 polymer ?
#
loop_
_entity_poly.entity_id
_entity_poly.type
_entity_poly.pdbx_seq_one_letter_code
_entity_poly.pdbx_strand_id
1 'polypeptide(L)'
;MTITLKKVACFAGLALMGLASASAQNLKPGQYEYATVTEVFGMKIPVNFKQCVTQKDVDTNSAYVNQQGMEGCTPPEVKRKGNNISMKYACTKPKMSGEGKGTVTDDTFNMDMRVTQFDEGSDMKGTVVHTALSAKRLGDCTK
;
A
#
# COMPACT_ATOMS: atom_id res chain seq x y z
N MET A 1 -37.80 61.14 2.08
CA MET A 1 -38.41 60.90 0.76
C MET A 1 -37.88 59.56 0.25
N THR A 2 -38.81 58.64 0.06
CA THR A 2 -38.63 57.17 0.01
C THR A 2 -38.03 56.72 -1.32
N ILE A 3 -37.05 55.82 -1.30
CA ILE A 3 -36.70 54.99 -2.46
C ILE A 3 -36.64 53.53 -2.03
N THR A 4 -37.72 52.81 -2.32
CA THR A 4 -37.75 51.36 -2.39
C THR A 4 -37.38 50.98 -3.82
N LEU A 5 -36.46 50.03 -4.04
CA LEU A 5 -36.60 49.06 -5.13
C LEU A 5 -35.63 47.86 -5.01
N LYS A 6 -36.26 46.67 -4.98
CA LYS A 6 -35.90 45.38 -5.60
C LYS A 6 -34.71 44.56 -5.08
N LYS A 7 -35.13 43.53 -4.34
CA LYS A 7 -34.52 42.21 -4.12
C LYS A 7 -33.74 41.70 -5.34
N VAL A 8 -32.43 41.49 -5.17
CA VAL A 8 -31.63 40.61 -6.03
C VAL A 8 -31.41 39.32 -5.24
N ALA A 9 -32.03 38.24 -5.71
CA ALA A 9 -31.83 36.90 -5.20
C ALA A 9 -30.39 36.45 -5.54
N CYS A 10 -29.55 36.33 -4.52
CA CYS A 10 -28.20 35.80 -4.67
C CYS A 10 -28.28 34.27 -4.64
N PHE A 11 -28.29 33.64 -5.81
CA PHE A 11 -28.04 32.21 -5.96
C PHE A 11 -26.58 31.94 -5.56
N ALA A 12 -26.37 31.58 -4.29
CA ALA A 12 -25.09 31.08 -3.81
C ALA A 12 -24.96 29.59 -4.17
N GLY A 13 -24.58 29.32 -5.42
CA GLY A 13 -24.07 28.01 -5.84
C GLY A 13 -22.70 27.78 -5.25
N LEU A 14 -22.64 27.20 -4.04
CA LEU A 14 -21.39 26.74 -3.45
C LEU A 14 -21.10 25.32 -3.94
N ALA A 15 -20.58 25.20 -5.17
CA ALA A 15 -19.98 23.97 -5.65
C ALA A 15 -18.69 23.74 -4.85
N LEU A 16 -18.78 22.99 -3.75
CA LEU A 16 -17.59 22.37 -3.15
C LEU A 16 -17.07 21.32 -4.15
N MET A 17 -16.14 21.75 -5.00
CA MET A 17 -15.19 20.84 -5.65
C MET A 17 -14.40 20.16 -4.54
N GLY A 18 -14.84 18.95 -4.18
CA GLY A 18 -14.00 18.02 -3.43
C GLY A 18 -12.76 17.73 -4.25
N LEU A 19 -11.65 18.36 -3.88
CA LEU A 19 -10.31 17.92 -4.28
C LEU A 19 -10.10 16.55 -3.68
N ALA A 20 -10.56 15.51 -4.37
CA ALA A 20 -10.03 14.18 -4.19
C ALA A 20 -8.53 14.32 -4.45
N SER A 21 -7.74 14.20 -3.40
CA SER A 21 -6.29 14.10 -3.52
C SER A 21 -6.04 12.81 -4.26
N ALA A 22 -5.95 12.88 -5.60
CA ALA A 22 -5.38 11.83 -6.40
C ALA A 22 -3.92 11.73 -5.96
N SER A 23 -3.68 10.93 -4.91
CA SER A 23 -2.34 10.45 -4.63
C SER A 23 -1.93 9.76 -5.92
N ALA A 24 -1.02 10.38 -6.67
CA ALA A 24 -0.44 9.79 -7.87
C ALA A 24 0.24 8.50 -7.40
N GLN A 25 -0.51 7.41 -7.49
CA GLN A 25 -0.01 6.10 -7.22
C GLN A 25 0.78 5.74 -8.46
N ASN A 26 2.11 5.74 -8.34
CA ASN A 26 3.00 5.43 -9.44
C ASN A 26 2.91 3.96 -9.85
N LEU A 27 1.81 3.23 -9.62
CA LEU A 27 1.70 1.80 -9.91
C LEU A 27 0.46 1.56 -10.77
N LYS A 28 0.63 0.94 -11.94
CA LYS A 28 -0.47 0.60 -12.84
C LYS A 28 -1.08 -0.75 -12.46
N PRO A 29 -2.41 -0.92 -12.50
CA PRO A 29 -3.02 -2.24 -12.43
C PRO A 29 -2.54 -3.16 -13.56
N GLY A 30 -2.50 -4.46 -13.31
CA GLY A 30 -2.08 -5.44 -14.32
C GLY A 30 -1.58 -6.76 -13.71
N GLN A 31 -1.15 -7.66 -14.58
CA GLN A 31 -0.43 -8.86 -14.16
C GLN A 31 0.99 -8.48 -13.78
N TYR A 32 1.45 -8.88 -12.60
CA TYR A 32 2.83 -8.68 -12.16
C TYR A 32 3.51 -10.02 -11.90
N GLU A 33 4.81 -10.07 -12.19
CA GLU A 33 5.73 -11.09 -11.70
C GLU A 33 6.42 -10.55 -10.45
N TYR A 34 6.27 -11.27 -9.35
CA TYR A 34 6.84 -10.99 -8.05
C TYR A 34 8.03 -11.89 -7.81
N ALA A 35 9.10 -11.33 -7.26
CA ALA A 35 10.22 -12.05 -6.70
C ALA A 35 10.46 -11.58 -5.27
N THR A 36 10.35 -12.51 -4.33
CA THR A 36 10.55 -12.28 -2.90
C THR A 36 11.71 -13.10 -2.39
N VAL A 37 12.58 -12.50 -1.59
CA VAL A 37 13.64 -13.19 -0.86
C VAL A 37 13.43 -12.91 0.61
N THR A 38 12.99 -13.94 1.33
CA THR A 38 12.76 -13.85 2.77
C THR A 38 13.96 -14.42 3.50
N GLU A 39 14.52 -13.66 4.43
CA GLU A 39 15.61 -14.07 5.30
C GLU A 39 15.06 -14.32 6.72
N VAL A 40 15.21 -15.58 7.17
CA VAL A 40 14.82 -16.03 8.51
C VAL A 40 15.96 -16.88 9.06
N PHE A 41 16.43 -16.59 10.27
CA PHE A 41 17.54 -17.33 10.91
C PHE A 41 18.80 -17.47 10.03
N GLY A 42 19.11 -16.45 9.21
CA GLY A 42 20.25 -16.45 8.29
C GLY A 42 20.09 -17.30 7.03
N MET A 43 18.94 -17.94 6.83
CA MET A 43 18.60 -18.66 5.60
C MET A 43 17.79 -17.74 4.67
N LYS A 44 18.16 -17.71 3.38
CA LYS A 44 17.45 -16.97 2.33
C LYS A 44 16.55 -17.91 1.53
N ILE A 45 15.25 -17.61 1.51
CA ILE A 45 14.24 -18.39 0.82
C ILE A 45 13.69 -17.53 -0.34
N PRO A 46 14.11 -17.79 -1.59
CA PRO A 46 13.56 -17.12 -2.76
C PRO A 46 12.23 -17.75 -3.18
N VAL A 47 11.25 -16.92 -3.49
CA VAL A 47 9.94 -17.33 -4.03
C VAL A 47 9.57 -16.37 -5.16
N ASN A 48 9.20 -16.93 -6.31
CA ASN A 48 8.69 -16.17 -7.44
C ASN A 48 7.25 -16.60 -7.72
N PHE A 49 6.38 -15.64 -7.98
CA PHE A 49 4.98 -15.91 -8.30
C PHE A 49 4.41 -14.80 -9.19
N LYS A 50 3.25 -15.05 -9.78
CA LYS A 50 2.53 -14.04 -10.55
C LYS A 50 1.22 -13.70 -9.86
N GLN A 51 0.87 -12.43 -9.83
CA GLN A 51 -0.37 -11.96 -9.22
C GLN A 51 -0.98 -10.84 -10.07
N CYS A 52 -2.30 -10.88 -10.23
CA CYS A 52 -3.04 -9.76 -10.77
C CYS A 52 -3.17 -8.68 -9.70
N VAL A 53 -2.65 -7.49 -9.99
CA VAL A 53 -2.79 -6.29 -9.18
C VAL A 53 -3.97 -5.50 -9.73
N THR A 54 -5.05 -5.40 -8.95
CA THR A 54 -6.24 -4.65 -9.34
C THR A 54 -6.10 -3.16 -9.00
N GLN A 55 -6.98 -2.32 -9.54
CA GLN A 55 -7.04 -0.92 -9.14
C GLN A 55 -7.33 -0.77 -7.64
N LYS A 56 -8.15 -1.64 -7.07
CA LYS A 56 -8.40 -1.68 -5.63
C LYS A 56 -7.12 -1.93 -4.85
N ASP A 57 -6.22 -2.78 -5.35
CA ASP A 57 -4.97 -3.08 -4.67
C ASP A 57 -3.98 -1.91 -4.70
N VAL A 58 -3.98 -1.17 -5.81
CA VAL A 58 -3.29 0.11 -5.92
C VAL A 58 -3.90 1.08 -4.90
N ASP A 59 -5.20 1.36 -5.00
CA ASP A 59 -5.88 2.37 -4.17
C ASP A 59 -5.71 2.13 -2.67
N THR A 60 -5.73 0.88 -2.24
CA THR A 60 -5.57 0.47 -0.83
C THR A 60 -4.12 0.23 -0.40
N ASN A 61 -3.16 0.34 -1.33
CA ASN A 61 -1.75 0.02 -1.14
C ASN A 61 -1.48 -1.44 -0.74
N SER A 62 -2.41 -2.37 -0.98
CA SER A 62 -2.22 -3.80 -0.71
C SER A 62 -1.24 -4.46 -1.69
N ALA A 63 -0.99 -3.84 -2.86
CA ALA A 63 -0.08 -4.39 -3.88
C ALA A 63 1.36 -4.64 -3.40
N TYR A 64 1.80 -3.96 -2.33
CA TYR A 64 3.17 -4.01 -1.79
C TYR A 64 3.34 -4.93 -0.59
N VAL A 65 2.23 -5.42 -0.01
CA VAL A 65 2.25 -6.24 1.20
C VAL A 65 1.57 -7.57 0.92
N ASN A 66 2.19 -8.68 1.31
CA ASN A 66 1.50 -9.96 1.29
C ASN A 66 0.72 -10.11 2.61
N GLN A 67 -0.59 -9.82 2.58
CA GLN A 67 -1.50 -9.99 3.71
C GLN A 67 -2.37 -11.25 3.63
N GLN A 68 -2.10 -12.15 2.68
CA GLN A 68 -2.88 -13.38 2.55
C GLN A 68 -2.77 -14.24 3.82
N GLY A 69 -3.91 -14.68 4.34
CA GLY A 69 -3.98 -15.51 5.54
C GLY A 69 -3.77 -14.77 6.87
N MET A 70 -3.70 -13.43 6.86
CA MET A 70 -3.58 -12.62 8.08
C MET A 70 -4.88 -11.90 8.39
N GLU A 71 -5.25 -11.87 9.67
CA GLU A 71 -6.47 -11.21 10.15
C GLU A 71 -6.14 -9.99 11.01
N GLY A 72 -7.06 -9.02 11.02
CA GLY A 72 -6.92 -7.81 11.83
C GLY A 72 -5.72 -6.95 11.45
N CYS A 73 -5.31 -6.98 10.17
CA CYS A 73 -4.28 -6.11 9.65
C CYS A 73 -4.81 -4.69 9.43
N THR A 74 -4.06 -3.69 9.87
CA THR A 74 -4.28 -2.30 9.48
C THR A 74 -4.00 -2.15 7.99
N PRO A 75 -4.75 -1.29 7.28
CA PRO A 75 -4.33 -0.82 5.96
C PRO A 75 -2.90 -0.27 6.04
N PRO A 76 -2.05 -0.52 5.03
CA PRO A 76 -0.69 0.01 5.04
C PRO A 76 -0.69 1.54 5.03
N GLU A 77 -0.05 2.13 6.03
CA GLU A 77 0.24 3.56 6.05
C GLU A 77 1.39 3.85 5.09
N VAL A 78 1.09 4.49 3.95
CA VAL A 78 2.08 4.75 2.90
C VAL A 78 2.44 6.23 2.83
N LYS A 79 3.74 6.52 2.85
CA LYS A 79 4.30 7.83 2.52
C LYS A 79 5.06 7.76 1.21
N ARG A 80 4.82 8.72 0.31
CA ARG A 80 5.47 8.81 -1.01
C ARG A 80 6.25 10.11 -1.15
N LYS A 81 7.43 10.04 -1.76
CA LYS A 81 8.24 11.19 -2.17
C LYS A 81 8.88 10.90 -3.52
N GLY A 82 8.20 11.34 -4.59
CA GLY A 82 8.54 10.93 -5.96
C GLY A 82 8.40 9.41 -6.09
N ASN A 83 9.45 8.75 -6.58
CA ASN A 83 9.47 7.30 -6.71
C ASN A 83 9.68 6.58 -5.36
N ASN A 84 10.13 7.28 -4.31
CA ASN A 84 10.39 6.63 -3.03
C ASN A 84 9.09 6.40 -2.26
N ILE A 85 8.96 5.19 -1.73
CA ILE A 85 7.83 4.78 -0.89
C ILE A 85 8.36 4.31 0.48
N SER A 86 7.62 4.58 1.54
CA SER A 86 7.76 3.90 2.81
C SER A 86 6.40 3.48 3.32
N MET A 87 6.31 2.30 3.91
CA MET A 87 5.05 1.74 4.41
C MET A 87 5.19 1.17 5.82
N LYS A 88 4.09 1.19 6.55
CA LYS A 88 3.94 0.52 7.84
C LYS A 88 2.58 -0.16 7.95
N TYR A 89 2.53 -1.31 8.60
CA TYR A 89 1.27 -1.98 8.94
C TYR A 89 1.44 -2.82 10.21
N ALA A 90 0.34 -3.16 10.86
CA ALA A 90 0.31 -4.08 11.98
C ALA A 90 -0.86 -5.04 11.83
N CYS A 91 -0.69 -6.29 12.26
CA CYS A 91 -1.76 -7.28 12.33
C CYS A 91 -1.90 -7.76 13.77
N THR A 92 -3.12 -8.11 14.16
CA THR A 92 -3.40 -8.65 15.49
C THR A 92 -3.40 -10.17 15.52
N LYS A 93 -3.60 -10.84 14.36
CA LYS A 93 -3.63 -12.30 14.26
C LYS A 93 -2.90 -12.81 12.98
N PRO A 94 -1.70 -13.39 13.12
CA PRO A 94 -0.86 -13.35 14.32
C PRO A 94 -0.46 -11.91 14.67
N LYS A 95 -0.07 -11.66 15.92
CA LYS A 95 0.39 -10.34 16.33
C LYS A 95 1.71 -10.03 15.61
N MET A 96 1.71 -9.03 14.74
CA MET A 96 2.91 -8.65 13.99
C MET A 96 2.89 -7.20 13.54
N SER A 97 4.07 -6.68 13.22
CA SER A 97 4.23 -5.38 12.60
C SER A 97 5.20 -5.46 11.43
N GLY A 98 4.92 -4.71 10.38
CA GLY A 98 5.80 -4.60 9.22
C GLY A 98 6.11 -3.14 8.94
N GLU A 99 7.36 -2.88 8.58
CA GLU A 99 7.78 -1.61 7.99
C GLU A 99 8.64 -1.87 6.77
N GLY A 100 8.52 -1.02 5.75
CA GLY A 100 9.30 -1.19 4.54
C GLY A 100 9.58 0.11 3.84
N LYS A 101 10.63 0.12 3.02
CA LYS A 101 11.00 1.25 2.16
C LYS A 101 11.40 0.75 0.80
N GLY A 102 11.24 1.58 -0.21
CA GLY A 102 11.53 1.16 -1.56
C GLY A 102 11.27 2.22 -2.61
N THR A 103 11.16 1.75 -3.85
CA THR A 103 10.91 2.58 -5.01
C THR A 103 9.77 2.00 -5.84
N VAL A 104 8.88 2.85 -6.33
CA VAL A 104 7.74 2.50 -7.19
C VAL A 104 7.77 3.37 -8.44
N THR A 105 7.71 2.71 -9.59
CA THR A 105 7.45 3.27 -10.92
C THR A 105 6.24 2.58 -11.53
N ASP A 106 5.72 3.14 -12.62
CA ASP A 106 4.48 2.69 -13.24
C ASP A 106 4.35 1.17 -13.41
N ASP A 107 5.45 0.51 -13.77
CA ASP A 107 5.48 -0.91 -14.11
C ASP A 107 6.40 -1.73 -13.18
N THR A 108 7.08 -1.11 -12.21
CA THR A 108 8.00 -1.85 -11.32
C THR A 108 7.99 -1.30 -9.92
N PHE A 109 8.20 -2.17 -8.93
CA PHE A 109 8.58 -1.70 -7.61
C PHE A 109 9.58 -2.64 -6.94
N ASN A 110 10.36 -2.05 -6.04
CA ASN A 110 11.29 -2.75 -5.17
C ASN A 110 11.05 -2.28 -3.74
N MET A 111 11.03 -3.20 -2.79
CA MET A 111 10.76 -2.97 -1.38
C MET A 111 11.74 -3.79 -0.55
N ASP A 112 12.34 -3.16 0.45
CA ASP A 112 12.97 -3.84 1.58
C ASP A 112 12.01 -3.75 2.76
N MET A 113 11.59 -4.90 3.28
CA MET A 113 10.63 -5.01 4.37
C MET A 113 11.27 -5.68 5.58
N ARG A 114 10.93 -5.17 6.75
CA ARG A 114 11.24 -5.76 8.05
C ARG A 114 9.93 -6.08 8.74
N VAL A 115 9.70 -7.36 8.96
CA VAL A 115 8.51 -7.88 9.63
C VAL A 115 8.91 -8.43 10.98
N THR A 116 8.28 -7.95 12.05
CA THR A 116 8.45 -8.46 13.40
C THR A 116 7.20 -9.24 13.77
N GLN A 117 7.33 -10.57 13.90
CA GLN A 117 6.28 -11.43 14.43
C GLN A 117 6.43 -11.54 15.95
N PHE A 118 5.33 -11.37 16.67
CA PHE A 118 5.24 -11.55 18.10
C PHE A 118 4.50 -12.86 18.35
N ASP A 119 5.23 -13.87 18.83
CA ASP A 119 4.70 -15.18 19.13
C ASP A 119 4.00 -15.14 20.50
N GLU A 120 2.71 -15.47 20.55
CA GLU A 120 1.95 -15.53 21.80
C GLU A 120 2.22 -16.87 22.51
N GLY A 121 3.37 -16.96 23.19
CA GLY A 121 3.70 -18.15 23.99
C GLY A 121 5.19 -18.38 24.24
N SER A 122 6.07 -17.63 23.59
CA SER A 122 7.52 -17.74 23.81
C SER A 122 8.11 -16.43 24.34
N ASP A 123 8.99 -16.53 25.34
CA ASP A 123 9.79 -15.42 25.88
C ASP A 123 10.80 -14.84 24.86
N MET A 124 10.69 -15.25 23.59
CA MET A 124 11.50 -14.76 22.49
C MET A 124 11.04 -13.36 22.09
N LYS A 125 11.92 -12.38 22.28
CA LYS A 125 11.84 -11.07 21.64
C LYS A 125 11.53 -11.30 20.15
N GLY A 126 10.39 -10.81 19.68
CA GLY A 126 9.76 -11.22 18.43
C GLY A 126 10.70 -11.51 17.25
N THR A 127 10.38 -12.56 16.50
CA THR A 127 11.18 -12.98 15.33
C THR A 127 11.14 -11.90 14.26
N VAL A 128 12.32 -11.38 13.93
CA VAL A 128 12.48 -10.42 12.84
C VAL A 128 12.77 -11.19 11.56
N VAL A 129 11.94 -10.94 10.55
CA VAL A 129 12.05 -11.47 9.21
C VAL A 129 12.34 -10.31 8.28
N HIS A 130 13.38 -10.45 7.45
CA HIS A 130 13.66 -9.49 6.39
C HIS A 130 13.13 -10.04 5.07
N THR A 131 12.45 -9.21 4.29
CA THR A 131 11.91 -9.60 2.99
C THR A 131 12.29 -8.54 1.96
N ALA A 132 13.14 -8.92 1.02
CA ALA A 132 13.32 -8.16 -0.20
C ALA A 132 12.22 -8.56 -1.18
N LEU A 133 11.52 -7.60 -1.74
CA LEU A 133 10.43 -7.79 -2.69
C LEU A 133 10.69 -6.95 -3.93
N SER A 134 10.63 -7.56 -5.09
CA SER A 134 10.62 -6.88 -6.38
C SER A 134 9.43 -7.35 -7.19
N ALA A 135 8.86 -6.47 -8.00
CA ALA A 135 7.81 -6.85 -8.93
C ALA A 135 7.91 -6.07 -10.24
N LYS A 136 7.50 -6.72 -11.33
CA LYS A 136 7.46 -6.15 -12.68
C LYS A 136 6.13 -6.46 -13.36
N ARG A 137 5.50 -5.44 -13.94
CA ARG A 137 4.27 -5.57 -14.72
C ARG A 137 4.56 -6.32 -16.02
N LEU A 138 3.77 -7.33 -16.29
CA LEU A 138 3.79 -8.15 -17.50
C LEU A 138 2.76 -7.69 -18.54
N GLY A 139 1.74 -6.95 -18.12
CA GLY A 139 0.63 -6.54 -18.97
C GLY A 139 -0.67 -6.43 -18.18
N ASP A 140 -1.80 -6.52 -18.88
CA ASP A 140 -3.12 -6.56 -18.23
C ASP A 140 -3.34 -7.93 -17.56
N CYS A 141 -4.23 -7.99 -16.56
CA CYS A 141 -4.56 -9.25 -15.91
C CYS A 141 -5.19 -10.22 -16.92
N THR A 142 -4.70 -11.47 -16.91
CA THR A 142 -5.34 -12.55 -17.66
C THR A 142 -6.65 -12.93 -16.98
N LYS A 143 -7.73 -13.05 -17.75
CA LYS A 143 -9.02 -13.55 -17.25
C LYS A 143 -8.94 -15.03 -16.89
#